data_AF-A0A3S3QAR5-F1
#
_entry.id   AF-A0A3S3QAR5-F1
#
_cell.length_a   1.000
_cell.length_b   1.000
_cell.length_c   1.000
_cell.angle_alpha   90.00
_cell.angle_beta   90.00
_cell.angle_gamma   90.00
#
_symmetry.space_group_name_H-M   'P 1'
#
loop_
_entity.id
_entity.type
_entity.pdbx_description
1 polymer ?
#
loop_
_entity_poly.entity_id
_entity_poly.type
_entity_poly.pdbx_seq_one_letter_code
_entity_poly.pdbx_strand_id
1 'polypeptide(L)'
;MVESDAVIFNKIPQSPHFQPLEQCSEVLREGMAIGQMVAFANVADAICKLHFGDHRSAFENTLKDLAELERHGFNGQPLRARIERLLWLKDSLLQSEDKMVKAEVQIRGQQRQKDYLNTENDALNRDIEILQEKRASVIETRKKTEANIERLRQEVQKVKDSSRLAKEDFKKVAAAPWSAFRT
;
A
#
# COMPACT_ATOMS: atom_id res chain seq x y z
N MET A 1 5.29 -40.02 -16.10
CA MET A 1 4.69 -41.36 -16.15
C MET A 1 3.57 -41.30 -17.17
N VAL A 2 3.70 -42.03 -18.28
CA VAL A 2 2.61 -42.21 -19.25
C VAL A 2 1.57 -43.08 -18.56
N GLU A 3 0.37 -42.57 -18.33
CA GLU A 3 -0.72 -43.44 -17.89
C GLU A 3 -0.99 -44.40 -19.04
N SER A 4 -0.74 -45.71 -18.85
CA SER A 4 -1.04 -46.69 -19.89
C SER A 4 -2.52 -46.59 -20.26
N ASP A 5 -2.88 -46.77 -21.53
CA ASP A 5 -4.26 -46.66 -22.03
C ASP A 5 -5.28 -47.45 -21.18
N ALA A 6 -4.88 -48.60 -20.63
CA ALA A 6 -5.73 -49.39 -19.73
C ALA A 6 -6.11 -48.67 -18.42
N VAL A 7 -5.27 -47.76 -17.92
CA VAL A 7 -5.47 -47.05 -16.64
C VAL A 7 -6.49 -45.93 -16.79
N ILE A 8 -6.54 -45.23 -17.93
CA ILE A 8 -7.49 -44.12 -18.11
C ILE A 8 -8.93 -44.64 -18.22
N PHE A 9 -9.17 -45.73 -18.95
CA PHE A 9 -10.51 -46.31 -19.08
C PHE A 9 -11.03 -46.94 -17.79
N ASN A 10 -10.14 -47.34 -16.87
CA ASN A 10 -10.54 -47.76 -15.52
C ASN A 10 -10.98 -46.58 -14.64
N LYS A 11 -10.35 -45.40 -14.81
CA LYS A 11 -10.69 -44.18 -14.05
C LYS A 11 -11.89 -43.46 -14.62
N ILE A 12 -12.01 -43.46 -15.94
CA ILE A 12 -13.08 -42.80 -16.69
C ILE A 12 -13.68 -43.85 -17.63
N PRO A 13 -14.62 -44.68 -17.15
CA PRO A 13 -15.28 -45.67 -18.00
C PRO A 13 -15.95 -45.01 -19.21
N GLN A 14 -15.76 -45.61 -20.39
CA GLN A 14 -16.26 -45.10 -21.67
C GLN A 14 -17.17 -46.13 -22.34
N SER A 15 -18.25 -45.66 -22.97
CA SER A 15 -19.15 -46.47 -23.81
C SER A 15 -19.54 -45.69 -25.08
N PRO A 16 -18.55 -45.33 -25.93
CA PRO A 16 -18.79 -44.56 -27.15
C PRO A 16 -19.69 -45.30 -28.14
N HIS A 17 -20.59 -44.56 -28.78
CA HIS A 17 -21.55 -45.14 -29.72
C HIS A 17 -20.98 -45.34 -31.13
N PHE A 18 -19.93 -44.61 -31.50
CA PHE A 18 -19.29 -44.66 -32.82
C PHE A 18 -20.21 -44.51 -34.05
N GLN A 19 -21.48 -44.10 -33.88
CA GLN A 19 -22.44 -43.80 -34.96
C GLN A 19 -21.85 -43.12 -36.21
N PRO A 20 -20.94 -42.13 -36.13
CA PRO A 20 -20.33 -41.54 -37.33
C PRO A 20 -19.59 -42.54 -38.24
N LEU A 21 -19.22 -43.71 -37.73
CA LEU A 21 -18.50 -44.78 -38.45
C LEU A 21 -19.43 -45.84 -39.06
N GLU A 22 -20.76 -45.70 -38.94
CA GLU A 22 -21.73 -46.70 -39.45
C GLU A 22 -21.65 -46.93 -40.97
N GLN A 23 -21.17 -45.92 -41.72
CA GLN A 23 -21.05 -45.99 -43.18
C GLN A 23 -19.81 -46.79 -43.64
N CYS A 24 -18.94 -47.17 -42.71
CA CYS A 24 -17.70 -47.87 -43.01
C CYS A 24 -17.90 -49.39 -42.98
N SER A 25 -17.12 -50.12 -43.80
CA SER A 25 -17.10 -51.59 -43.71
C SER A 25 -16.63 -52.03 -42.33
N GLU A 26 -17.04 -53.22 -41.89
CA GLU A 26 -16.78 -53.72 -40.53
C GLU A 26 -15.30 -53.65 -40.14
N VAL A 27 -14.41 -54.16 -41.01
CA VAL A 27 -12.94 -54.14 -40.79
C VAL A 27 -12.42 -52.71 -40.62
N LEU A 28 -12.90 -51.75 -41.42
CA LEU A 28 -12.48 -50.35 -41.31
C LEU A 28 -13.06 -49.69 -40.06
N ARG A 29 -14.32 -49.95 -39.75
CA ARG A 29 -15.04 -49.41 -38.60
C ARG A 29 -14.36 -49.82 -37.29
N GLU A 30 -13.97 -51.08 -37.15
CA GLU A 30 -13.22 -51.58 -35.99
C GLU A 30 -11.87 -50.86 -35.83
N GLY A 31 -11.09 -50.77 -36.91
CA GLY A 31 -9.80 -50.06 -36.89
C GLY A 31 -9.95 -48.59 -36.48
N MET A 32 -10.95 -47.90 -37.01
CA MET A 32 -11.24 -46.52 -36.64
C MET A 32 -11.71 -46.38 -35.19
N ALA A 33 -12.56 -47.28 -34.70
CA ALA A 33 -13.00 -47.27 -33.29
C ALA A 33 -11.81 -47.43 -32.34
N ILE A 34 -10.88 -48.35 -32.63
CA ILE A 34 -9.63 -48.51 -31.87
C ILE A 34 -8.81 -47.22 -31.90
N GLY A 35 -8.66 -46.61 -33.08
CA GLY A 35 -7.95 -45.33 -33.24
C GLY A 35 -8.54 -44.21 -32.39
N GLN A 36 -9.87 -44.12 -32.31
CA GLN A 36 -10.58 -43.14 -31.47
C GLN A 36 -10.38 -43.40 -29.97
N MET A 37 -10.35 -44.67 -29.54
CA MET A 37 -10.01 -45.02 -28.15
C MET A 37 -8.59 -44.57 -27.79
N VAL A 38 -7.61 -44.85 -28.65
CA VAL A 38 -6.22 -44.39 -28.47
C VAL A 38 -6.15 -42.86 -28.45
N ALA A 39 -6.89 -42.18 -29.34
CA ALA A 39 -6.96 -40.72 -29.34
C ALA A 39 -7.52 -40.16 -28.02
N PHE A 40 -8.55 -40.78 -27.43
CA PHE A 40 -9.06 -40.38 -26.12
C PHE A 40 -8.02 -40.52 -25.01
N ALA A 41 -7.28 -41.64 -24.98
CA ALA A 41 -6.20 -41.83 -24.01
C ALA A 41 -5.09 -40.79 -24.18
N ASN A 42 -4.72 -40.48 -25.41
CA ASN A 42 -3.73 -39.44 -25.73
C ASN A 42 -4.19 -38.04 -25.31
N VAL A 43 -5.48 -37.70 -25.50
CA VAL A 43 -6.05 -36.43 -25.03
C VAL A 43 -6.01 -36.37 -23.51
N ALA A 44 -6.36 -37.43 -22.81
CA ALA A 44 -6.27 -37.48 -21.35
C ALA A 44 -4.83 -37.29 -20.84
N ASP A 45 -3.85 -37.94 -21.47
CA ASP A 45 -2.43 -37.80 -21.16
C ASP A 45 -1.92 -36.38 -21.48
N ALA A 46 -2.35 -35.79 -22.60
CA ALA A 46 -2.04 -34.41 -22.95
C ALA A 46 -2.55 -33.44 -21.88
N ILE A 47 -3.78 -33.62 -21.37
CA ILE A 47 -4.33 -32.81 -20.27
C ILE A 47 -3.48 -32.96 -19.01
N CYS A 48 -3.02 -34.17 -18.68
CA CYS A 48 -2.14 -34.41 -17.54
C CYS A 48 -0.77 -33.74 -17.68
N LYS A 49 -0.34 -33.44 -18.91
CA LYS A 49 0.94 -32.80 -19.22
C LYS A 49 0.84 -31.28 -19.41
N LEU A 50 -0.37 -30.72 -19.45
CA LEU A 50 -0.57 -29.26 -19.52
C LEU A 50 0.13 -28.57 -18.34
N HIS A 51 0.92 -27.55 -18.66
CA HIS A 51 1.69 -26.77 -17.72
C HIS A 51 1.17 -25.35 -17.61
N PHE A 52 1.37 -24.70 -16.46
CA PHE A 52 0.95 -23.31 -16.25
C PHE A 52 1.57 -22.35 -17.29
N GLY A 53 2.80 -22.62 -17.73
CA GLY A 53 3.52 -21.83 -18.73
C GLY A 53 3.00 -21.99 -20.17
N ASP A 54 2.16 -22.99 -20.43
CA ASP A 54 1.66 -23.22 -21.79
C ASP A 54 0.74 -22.09 -22.26
N HIS A 55 0.79 -21.83 -23.56
CA HIS A 55 -0.09 -20.83 -24.17
C HIS A 55 -1.56 -21.29 -24.07
N ARG A 56 -2.50 -20.34 -23.97
CA ARG A 56 -3.94 -20.63 -23.86
C ARG A 56 -4.46 -21.50 -25.00
N SER A 57 -3.87 -21.35 -26.19
CA SER A 57 -4.18 -22.18 -27.36
C SER A 57 -3.90 -23.68 -27.15
N ALA A 58 -2.96 -24.06 -26.29
CA ALA A 58 -2.74 -25.48 -25.97
C ALA A 58 -3.99 -26.09 -25.31
N PHE A 59 -4.57 -25.41 -24.33
CA PHE A 59 -5.81 -25.80 -23.66
C PHE A 59 -7.01 -25.82 -24.61
N GLU A 60 -7.12 -24.79 -25.46
CA GLU A 60 -8.21 -24.66 -26.45
C GLU A 60 -8.14 -25.75 -27.53
N ASN A 61 -6.93 -26.08 -27.99
CA ASN A 61 -6.72 -27.18 -28.94
C ASN A 61 -7.10 -28.52 -28.30
N THR A 62 -6.69 -28.78 -27.05
CA THR A 62 -7.09 -30.02 -26.35
C THR A 62 -8.61 -30.10 -26.12
N LEU A 63 -9.28 -28.99 -25.84
CA LEU A 63 -10.75 -28.93 -25.77
C LEU A 63 -11.41 -29.23 -27.13
N LYS A 64 -10.79 -28.78 -28.23
CA LYS A 64 -11.26 -29.06 -29.59
C LYS A 64 -11.12 -30.53 -29.94
N ASP A 65 -9.97 -31.13 -29.63
CA ASP A 65 -9.73 -32.57 -29.85
C ASP A 65 -10.72 -33.42 -29.02
N LEU A 66 -10.96 -33.01 -27.76
CA LEU A 66 -11.96 -33.65 -26.91
C LEU A 66 -13.38 -33.52 -27.48
N ALA A 67 -13.75 -32.35 -28.02
CA ALA A 67 -15.06 -32.14 -28.62
C ALA A 67 -15.26 -33.02 -29.86
N GLU A 68 -14.22 -33.32 -30.62
CA GLU A 68 -14.30 -34.27 -31.74
C GLU A 68 -14.58 -35.69 -31.24
N LEU A 69 -13.91 -36.12 -30.17
CA LEU A 69 -14.15 -37.42 -29.54
C LEU A 69 -15.59 -37.52 -28.98
N GLU A 70 -16.11 -36.45 -28.38
CA GLU A 70 -17.49 -36.41 -27.87
C GLU A 70 -18.52 -36.69 -29.00
N ARG A 71 -18.24 -36.32 -30.26
CA ARG A 71 -19.10 -36.66 -31.42
C ARG A 71 -19.16 -38.15 -31.74
N HIS A 72 -18.16 -38.91 -31.31
CA HIS A 72 -18.13 -40.37 -31.40
C HIS A 72 -18.76 -41.06 -30.17
N GLY A 73 -19.28 -40.28 -29.22
CA GLY A 73 -19.98 -40.78 -28.04
C GLY A 73 -19.13 -40.91 -26.78
N PHE A 74 -17.90 -40.40 -26.79
CA PHE A 74 -17.07 -40.40 -25.59
C PHE A 74 -17.65 -39.45 -24.53
N ASN A 75 -17.61 -39.88 -23.27
CA ASN A 75 -17.88 -39.03 -22.12
C ASN A 75 -16.67 -38.14 -21.83
N GLY A 76 -16.63 -36.97 -22.46
CA GLY A 76 -15.57 -35.97 -22.28
C GLY A 76 -15.73 -35.10 -21.03
N GLN A 77 -16.85 -35.14 -20.31
CA GLN A 77 -17.16 -34.22 -19.20
C GLN A 77 -16.06 -34.17 -18.11
N PRO A 78 -15.50 -35.29 -17.62
CA PRO A 78 -14.44 -35.23 -16.60
C PRO A 78 -13.16 -34.56 -17.10
N LEU A 79 -12.80 -34.76 -18.37
CA LEU A 79 -11.62 -34.15 -18.99
C LEU A 79 -11.85 -32.66 -19.25
N ARG A 80 -13.04 -32.30 -19.74
CA ARG A 80 -13.48 -30.92 -19.97
C ARG A 80 -13.46 -30.11 -18.67
N ALA A 81 -14.09 -30.62 -17.61
CA ALA A 81 -14.10 -29.98 -16.29
C ALA A 81 -12.68 -29.77 -15.75
N ARG A 82 -11.76 -30.71 -16.00
CA ARG A 82 -10.36 -30.58 -15.62
C ARG A 82 -9.66 -29.45 -16.39
N ILE A 83 -9.83 -29.36 -17.71
CA ILE A 83 -9.23 -28.28 -18.52
C ILE A 83 -9.80 -26.92 -18.11
N GLU A 84 -11.12 -26.81 -17.93
CA GLU A 84 -11.78 -25.58 -17.48
C GLU A 84 -11.27 -25.14 -16.11
N ARG A 85 -11.07 -26.10 -15.19
CA ARG A 85 -10.48 -25.81 -13.88
C ARG A 85 -9.04 -25.30 -13.98
N LEU A 86 -8.22 -25.88 -14.87
CA LEU A 86 -6.85 -25.42 -15.11
C LEU A 86 -6.83 -24.01 -15.70
N LEU A 87 -7.70 -23.70 -16.67
CA LEU A 87 -7.83 -22.36 -17.25
C LEU A 87 -8.25 -21.34 -16.19
N TRP A 88 -9.25 -21.66 -15.36
CA TRP A 88 -9.67 -20.80 -14.27
C TRP A 88 -8.53 -20.51 -13.28
N LEU A 89 -7.77 -21.54 -12.90
CA LEU A 89 -6.62 -21.39 -12.00
C LEU A 89 -5.55 -20.49 -12.63
N LYS A 90 -5.30 -20.66 -13.93
CA LYS A 90 -4.35 -19.84 -14.69
C LYS A 90 -4.76 -18.37 -14.68
N ASP A 91 -5.99 -18.07 -15.05
CA ASP A 91 -6.52 -16.70 -15.12
C ASP A 91 -6.55 -16.05 -13.72
N SER A 92 -6.95 -16.82 -12.69
CA SER A 92 -6.96 -16.34 -11.31
C SER A 92 -5.56 -15.99 -10.80
N LEU A 93 -4.54 -16.79 -11.14
CA LEU A 93 -3.18 -16.52 -10.72
C LEU A 93 -2.61 -15.27 -11.40
N LEU A 94 -2.80 -15.13 -12.71
CA LEU A 94 -2.39 -13.93 -13.46
C LEU A 94 -3.03 -12.66 -12.89
N GLN A 95 -4.31 -12.72 -12.53
CA GLN A 95 -5.00 -11.59 -11.88
C GLN A 95 -4.39 -11.27 -10.50
N SER A 96 -4.02 -12.30 -9.74
CA SER A 96 -3.38 -12.13 -8.44
C SER A 96 -1.99 -11.50 -8.56
N GLU A 97 -1.20 -11.92 -9.56
CA GLU A 97 0.12 -11.34 -9.85
C GLU A 97 0.02 -9.86 -10.23
N ASP A 98 -0.92 -9.47 -11.09
CA ASP A 98 -1.16 -8.06 -11.44
C ASP A 98 -1.55 -7.22 -10.22
N LYS A 99 -2.43 -7.74 -9.35
CA LYS A 99 -2.80 -7.09 -8.09
C LYS A 99 -1.59 -6.93 -7.16
N MET A 100 -0.75 -7.94 -7.05
CA MET A 100 0.47 -7.91 -6.24
C MET A 100 1.42 -6.81 -6.73
N VAL A 101 1.71 -6.77 -8.05
CA VAL A 101 2.57 -5.74 -8.65
C VAL A 101 2.02 -4.33 -8.40
N LYS A 102 0.71 -4.13 -8.56
CA LYS A 102 0.05 -2.84 -8.28
C LYS A 102 0.18 -2.44 -6.81
N ALA A 103 -0.02 -3.38 -5.89
CA ALA A 103 0.12 -3.15 -4.46
C ALA A 103 1.56 -2.76 -4.09
N GLU A 104 2.56 -3.45 -4.64
CA GLU A 104 3.97 -3.11 -4.43
C GLU A 104 4.33 -1.69 -4.91
N VAL A 105 3.79 -1.29 -6.08
CA VAL A 105 3.98 0.08 -6.58
C VAL A 105 3.37 1.11 -5.61
N GLN A 106 2.17 0.84 -5.09
CA GLN A 106 1.53 1.73 -4.11
C GLN A 106 2.32 1.81 -2.80
N ILE A 107 2.81 0.68 -2.28
CA ILE A 107 3.66 0.64 -1.08
C ILE A 107 4.92 1.48 -1.29
N ARG A 108 5.61 1.34 -2.42
CA ARG A 108 6.78 2.17 -2.74
C ARG A 108 6.44 3.66 -2.84
N GLY A 109 5.26 4.00 -3.36
CA GLY A 109 4.75 5.37 -3.38
C GLY A 109 4.56 5.93 -1.97
N GLN A 110 3.86 5.19 -1.11
CA GLN A 110 3.62 5.57 0.29
C GLN A 110 4.90 5.70 1.10
N GLN A 111 5.87 4.80 0.88
CA GLN A 111 7.17 4.86 1.56
C GLN A 111 7.92 6.15 1.21
N ARG A 112 7.97 6.53 -0.07
CA ARG A 112 8.58 7.81 -0.49
C ARG A 112 7.88 9.03 0.12
N GLN A 113 6.55 9.01 0.18
CA GLN A 113 5.79 10.09 0.81
C GLN A 113 6.10 10.17 2.31
N LYS A 114 6.17 9.03 3.00
CA LYS A 114 6.55 8.96 4.42
C LYS A 114 7.95 9.54 4.65
N ASP A 115 8.92 9.20 3.81
CA ASP A 115 10.29 9.69 3.94
C ASP A 115 10.39 11.21 3.73
N TYR A 116 9.62 11.75 2.78
CA TYR A 116 9.48 13.19 2.59
C TYR A 116 8.89 13.87 3.84
N LEU A 117 7.77 13.34 4.35
CA LEU A 117 7.10 13.90 5.53
C LEU A 117 8.00 13.84 6.78
N ASN A 118 8.80 12.79 6.94
CA ASN A 118 9.79 12.72 8.03
C ASN A 118 10.85 13.81 7.89
N THR A 119 11.35 14.05 6.67
CA THR A 119 12.34 15.10 6.41
C THR A 119 11.77 16.49 6.70
N GLU A 120 10.52 16.73 6.31
CA GLU A 120 9.80 17.97 6.62
C GLU A 120 9.57 18.12 8.12
N ASN A 121 9.20 17.05 8.82
CA ASN A 121 9.04 17.06 10.27
C ASN A 121 10.36 17.39 10.99
N ASP A 122 11.48 16.81 10.55
CA ASP A 122 12.79 17.11 11.11
C ASP A 122 13.18 18.58 10.90
N ALA A 123 12.85 19.16 9.75
CA ALA A 123 13.07 20.58 9.50
C ALA A 123 12.22 21.46 10.43
N LEU A 124 10.94 21.14 10.60
CA LEU A 124 10.04 21.85 11.53
C LEU A 124 10.52 21.75 12.98
N ASN A 125 11.05 20.60 13.40
CA ASN A 125 11.60 20.44 14.75
C ASN A 125 12.80 21.38 14.99
N ARG A 126 13.69 21.54 14.01
CA ARG A 126 14.80 22.51 14.10
C ARG A 126 14.29 23.94 14.18
N ASP A 127 13.28 24.30 13.39
CA ASP A 127 12.69 25.64 13.43
C ASP A 127 12.06 25.94 14.81
N ILE A 128 11.41 24.93 15.41
CA ILE A 128 10.86 25.03 16.76
C ILE A 128 11.97 25.29 17.79
N GLU A 129 13.10 24.59 17.72
CA GLU A 129 14.24 24.79 18.62
C GLU A 129 14.78 26.23 18.54
N ILE A 130 15.00 26.74 17.33
CA ILE A 130 15.46 28.13 17.10
C ILE A 130 14.47 29.14 17.70
N LEU A 131 13.17 28.91 17.48
CA LEU A 131 12.13 29.79 18.02
C LEU A 131 12.07 29.75 19.56
N GLN A 132 12.32 28.59 20.18
CA GLN A 132 12.39 28.46 21.63
C GLN A 132 13.58 29.23 22.21
N GLU A 133 14.76 29.15 21.59
CA GLU A 133 15.94 29.93 21.99
C GLU A 133 15.68 31.44 21.88
N LYS A 134 15.12 31.88 20.74
CA LYS A 134 14.74 33.28 20.52
C LYS A 134 13.75 33.76 21.58
N ARG A 135 12.75 32.95 21.92
CA ARG A 135 11.77 33.25 22.97
C ARG A 135 12.44 33.38 24.34
N ALA A 136 13.39 32.51 24.68
CA ALA A 136 14.14 32.60 25.93
C ALA A 136 14.93 33.91 26.05
N SER A 137 15.61 34.32 24.97
CA SER A 137 16.34 35.60 24.91
C SER A 137 15.41 36.82 25.08
N VAL A 138 14.24 36.80 24.44
CA VAL A 138 13.22 37.86 24.59
C VAL A 138 12.72 37.94 26.04
N ILE A 139 12.44 36.79 26.67
CA ILE A 139 12.00 36.74 28.08
C ILE A 139 13.07 37.35 29.00
N GLU A 140 14.34 37.01 28.79
CA GLU A 140 15.43 37.51 29.62
C GLU A 140 15.64 39.02 29.46
N THR A 141 15.57 39.51 28.22
CA THR A 141 15.64 40.94 27.93
C THR A 141 14.47 41.69 28.56
N ARG A 142 13.26 41.11 28.51
CA ARG A 142 12.08 41.69 29.14
C ARG A 142 12.26 41.80 30.66
N LYS A 143 12.75 40.75 31.33
CA LYS A 143 13.02 40.78 32.79
C LYS A 143 14.00 41.90 33.16
N LYS A 144 15.09 42.07 32.40
CA LYS A 144 16.06 43.14 32.62
C LYS A 144 15.42 44.52 32.45
N THR A 145 14.59 44.69 31.43
CA THR A 145 13.84 45.94 31.20
C THR A 145 12.86 46.23 32.33
N GLU A 146 12.10 45.22 32.79
CA GLU A 146 11.18 45.32 33.93
C GLU A 146 11.92 45.75 35.21
N ALA A 147 13.07 45.15 35.52
CA ALA A 147 13.91 45.52 36.65
C ALA A 147 14.43 46.97 36.55
N ASN A 148 14.85 47.40 35.36
CA ASN A 148 15.29 48.77 35.12
C ASN A 148 14.16 49.79 35.29
N ILE A 149 12.94 49.47 34.82
CA ILE A 149 11.76 50.32 35.02
C ILE A 149 11.49 50.49 36.53
N GLU A 150 11.56 49.42 37.30
CA GLU A 150 11.30 49.48 38.74
C GLU A 150 12.37 50.31 39.48
N ARG A 151 13.65 50.16 39.13
CA ARG A 151 14.72 51.02 39.64
C ARG A 151 14.46 52.49 39.35
N LEU A 152 14.12 52.84 38.10
CA LEU A 152 13.84 54.22 37.71
C LEU A 152 12.62 54.80 38.45
N ARG A 153 11.58 54.00 38.68
CA ARG A 153 10.42 54.41 39.49
C ARG A 153 10.82 54.77 40.92
N GLN A 154 11.70 53.98 41.54
CA GLN A 154 12.22 54.28 42.88
C GLN A 154 13.05 55.57 42.90
N GLU A 155 13.90 55.79 41.89
CA GLU A 155 14.68 57.03 41.75
C GLU A 155 13.77 58.26 41.61
N VAL A 156 12.74 58.18 40.73
CA VAL A 156 11.74 59.24 40.57
C VAL A 156 11.04 59.54 41.89
N GLN A 157 10.67 58.52 42.66
CA GLN A 157 10.01 58.70 43.96
C GLN A 157 10.93 59.40 44.97
N LYS A 158 12.20 59.00 45.06
CA LYS A 158 13.20 59.67 45.92
C LYS A 158 13.36 61.15 45.55
N VAL A 159 13.49 61.45 44.26
CA VAL A 159 13.62 62.84 43.78
C VAL A 159 12.37 63.65 44.10
N LYS A 160 11.18 63.04 43.93
CA LYS A 160 9.90 63.69 44.25
C LYS A 160 9.79 64.03 45.74
N ASP A 161 10.19 63.13 46.62
CA ASP A 161 10.19 63.36 48.06
C ASP A 161 11.21 64.44 48.46
N SER A 162 12.44 64.39 47.93
CA SER A 162 13.44 65.45 48.16
C SER A 162 12.96 66.82 47.66
N SER A 163 12.31 66.88 46.49
CA SER A 163 11.75 68.12 45.95
C SER A 163 10.62 68.67 46.83
N ARG A 164 9.77 67.78 47.37
CA ARG A 164 8.70 68.18 48.31
C ARG A 164 9.30 68.77 49.59
N LEU A 165 10.29 68.10 50.18
CA LEU A 165 10.99 68.59 51.38
C LEU A 165 11.66 69.95 51.13
N ALA A 166 12.41 70.09 50.02
CA ALA A 166 13.04 71.36 49.66
C ALA A 166 12.03 72.51 49.48
N LYS A 167 10.84 72.23 48.90
CA LYS A 167 9.76 73.21 48.80
C LYS A 167 9.17 73.58 50.17
N GLU A 168 9.04 72.63 51.08
CA GLU A 168 8.60 72.89 52.46
C GLU A 168 9.63 73.73 53.21
N ASP A 169 10.91 73.41 53.11
CA ASP A 169 11.98 74.16 53.77
C ASP A 169 12.12 75.57 53.18
N PHE A 170 12.01 75.73 51.86
CA PHE A 170 11.93 77.04 51.22
C PHE A 170 10.79 77.88 51.80
N LYS A 171 9.58 77.30 51.95
CA LYS A 171 8.43 78.00 52.55
C LYS A 171 8.70 78.41 54.00
N LYS A 172 9.33 77.54 54.81
CA LYS A 172 9.70 77.86 56.19
C LYS A 172 10.68 79.03 56.25
N VAL A 173 11.74 79.01 55.45
CA VAL A 173 12.75 80.08 55.38
C VAL A 173 12.12 81.39 54.91
N ALA A 174 11.29 81.35 53.87
CA ALA A 174 10.61 82.53 53.34
C ALA A 174 9.61 83.15 54.34
N ALA A 175 9.01 82.35 55.23
CA ALA A 175 8.09 82.82 56.27
C ALA A 175 8.78 83.21 57.60
N ALA A 176 10.10 83.03 57.72
CA ALA A 176 10.82 83.30 58.96
C ALA A 176 11.04 84.81 59.19
N PRO A 177 10.99 85.30 60.44
CA PRO A 177 11.24 86.71 60.76
C PRO A 177 12.66 87.15 60.38
N TRP A 178 12.84 88.38 59.90
CA TRP A 178 14.16 88.94 59.53
C TRP A 178 15.20 88.92 60.67
N SER A 179 14.75 88.91 61.93
CA SER A 179 15.61 88.80 63.10
C SER A 179 16.27 87.41 63.22
N ALA A 180 15.71 86.37 62.62
CA ALA A 180 16.28 85.02 62.62
C ALA A 180 17.54 84.87 61.75
N PHE A 181 17.85 85.89 60.92
CA PHE A 181 19.00 85.89 60.01
C PHE A 181 20.03 87.00 60.33
N ARG A 182 19.87 87.72 61.45
CA ARG A 182 20.89 88.67 61.93
C ARG A 182 21.87 87.92 62.84
N THR A 183 23.07 87.68 62.33
CA THR A 183 24.28 87.66 63.16
C THR A 183 24.83 89.06 63.26
#